data_AF-A0A412CDZ0-F1
#
_entry.id   AF-A0A412CDZ0-F1
#
_cell.length_a   1.000
_cell.length_b   1.000
_cell.length_c   1.000
_cell.angle_alpha   90.00
_cell.angle_beta   90.00
_cell.angle_gamma   90.00
#
_symmetry.space_group_name_H-M   'P 1'
#
loop_
_entity.id
_entity.type
_entity.pdbx_description
1 polymer ?
#
loop_
_entity_poly.entity_id
_entity_poly.type
_entity_poly.pdbx_seq_one_letter_code
_entity_poly.pdbx_strand_id
1 'polypeptide(L)'
;MAVKITGYYKLPNEIEPQLIEFDKVFNISFMRKYTKYKTFAKFLTGGKFNITCQKDFEELPEELMDKHVAKNTQFKTWQEMLDFATDKYIISKQK
;
A
#
# COMPACT_ATOMS: atom_id res chain seq x y z
N MET A 1 -3.36 17.00 4.66
CA MET A 1 -2.37 16.82 3.59
C MET A 1 -2.18 15.32 3.41
N ALA A 2 -2.39 14.79 2.21
CA ALA A 2 -2.16 13.36 1.95
C ALA A 2 -0.68 13.17 1.64
N VAL A 3 -0.01 12.37 2.46
CA VAL A 3 1.40 12.02 2.26
C VAL A 3 1.47 11.13 1.02
N LYS A 4 2.18 11.61 0.00
CA LYS A 4 2.44 10.82 -1.20
C LYS A 4 3.57 9.87 -0.89
N ILE A 5 3.22 8.64 -0.53
CA ILE A 5 4.18 7.56 -0.34
C ILE A 5 4.35 6.89 -1.71
N THR A 6 5.60 6.82 -2.17
CA THR A 6 6.00 6.29 -3.45
C THR A 6 7.02 5.19 -3.25
N GLY A 7 6.63 3.93 -3.48
CA GLY A 7 7.55 2.81 -3.43
C GLY A 7 8.16 2.56 -4.81
N TYR A 8 9.46 2.30 -4.87
CA TYR A 8 10.06 1.65 -6.03
C TYR A 8 9.64 0.18 -6.00
N TYR A 9 8.70 -0.20 -6.86
CA TYR A 9 8.22 -1.57 -6.92
C TYR A 9 8.43 -2.15 -8.31
N LYS A 10 9.00 -3.35 -8.36
CA LYS A 10 9.16 -4.11 -9.59
C LYS A 10 7.90 -4.93 -9.81
N LEU A 11 7.02 -4.43 -10.68
CA LEU A 11 5.83 -5.16 -11.08
C LEU A 11 6.25 -6.43 -11.85
N PRO A 12 5.57 -7.57 -11.68
CA PRO A 12 5.92 -8.81 -12.39
C PRO A 12 5.88 -8.67 -13.93
N ASN A 13 5.10 -7.72 -14.46
CA ASN A 13 5.03 -7.40 -15.89
C ASN A 13 6.01 -6.31 -16.36
N GLU A 14 6.73 -5.61 -15.46
CA GLU A 14 7.64 -4.52 -15.84
C GLU A 14 9.07 -4.85 -15.37
N ILE A 15 10.02 -4.82 -16.31
CA ILE A 15 11.42 -5.23 -16.07
C ILE A 15 12.15 -4.23 -15.16
N GLU A 16 11.70 -2.97 -15.17
CA GLU A 16 12.27 -1.87 -14.41
C GLU A 16 11.41 -1.53 -13.17
N PRO A 17 12.03 -1.31 -11.99
CA PRO A 17 11.31 -0.85 -10.81
C PRO A 17 10.73 0.54 -11.08
N GLN A 18 9.41 0.63 -11.14
CA GLN A 18 8.74 1.90 -11.31
C GLN A 18 8.44 2.55 -9.97
N LEU A 19 8.51 3.87 -9.96
CA LEU A 19 8.02 4.68 -8.87
C LEU A 19 6.49 4.61 -8.91
N ILE A 20 5.90 3.84 -7.99
CA ILE A 20 4.46 3.68 -7.93
C ILE A 20 3.93 4.44 -6.72
N GLU A 21 2.98 5.34 -6.99
CA GLU A 21 2.23 6.02 -5.94
C GLU A 21 1.27 5.03 -5.30
N PHE A 22 1.45 4.77 -4.00
CA PHE A 22 0.58 3.86 -3.27
C PHE A 22 -0.88 4.32 -3.27
N ASP A 23 -1.13 5.62 -3.37
CA ASP A 23 -2.50 6.16 -3.49
C ASP A 23 -3.21 5.70 -4.78
N LYS A 24 -2.46 5.50 -5.88
CA LYS A 24 -3.00 4.98 -7.15
C LYS A 24 -3.30 3.50 -7.09
N VAL A 25 -2.41 2.72 -6.47
CA VAL A 25 -2.56 1.28 -6.32
C VAL A 25 -3.65 0.95 -5.30
N PHE A 26 -3.56 1.58 -4.13
CA PHE A 26 -4.54 1.47 -3.06
C PHE A 26 -5.65 2.51 -3.19
N ASN A 27 -6.32 2.48 -4.34
CA ASN A 27 -7.45 3.36 -4.59
C ASN A 27 -8.58 3.12 -3.55
N ILE A 28 -9.45 4.10 -3.34
CA ILE A 28 -10.56 4.10 -2.38
C ILE A 28 -11.42 2.83 -2.52
N SER A 29 -11.68 2.37 -3.75
CA SER A 29 -12.45 1.15 -4.02
C SER A 29 -11.75 -0.12 -3.52
N PHE A 30 -10.42 -0.17 -3.62
CA PHE A 30 -9.62 -1.26 -3.06
C PHE A 30 -9.65 -1.19 -1.54
N MET A 31 -9.35 -0.01 -0.99
CA MET A 31 -9.32 0.23 0.46
C MET A 31 -10.64 -0.12 1.12
N ARG A 32 -11.79 0.28 0.56
CA ARG A 32 -13.12 -0.06 1.09
C ARG A 32 -13.47 -1.54 0.98
N LYS A 33 -12.88 -2.26 0.01
CA LYS A 33 -13.17 -3.67 -0.22
C LYS A 33 -12.37 -4.57 0.71
N TYR A 34 -11.11 -4.21 0.97
CA TYR A 34 -10.17 -5.05 1.72
C TYR A 34 -9.86 -4.53 3.13
N THR A 35 -10.21 -3.28 3.42
CA THR A 35 -9.94 -2.63 4.71
C THR A 35 -11.18 -1.84 5.17
N LYS A 36 -11.22 -1.47 6.45
CA LYS A 36 -12.27 -0.58 6.98
C LYS A 36 -12.00 0.91 6.72
N TYR A 37 -10.88 1.24 6.10
CA TYR A 37 -10.44 2.62 5.89
C TYR A 37 -10.82 3.10 4.48
N LYS A 38 -10.96 4.42 4.35
CA LYS A 38 -11.29 5.07 3.06
C LYS A 38 -10.06 5.26 2.17
N THR A 39 -8.87 5.42 2.75
CA THR A 39 -7.63 5.72 2.02
C THR A 39 -6.45 5.06 2.71
N PHE A 40 -5.37 4.84 1.96
CA PHE A 40 -4.14 4.27 2.48
C PHE A 40 -3.52 5.12 3.59
N ALA A 41 -3.55 6.45 3.45
CA ALA A 41 -3.09 7.36 4.51
C ALA A 41 -3.86 7.14 5.83
N LYS A 42 -5.19 6.97 5.78
CA LYS A 42 -5.99 6.68 6.98
C LYS A 42 -5.70 5.30 7.56
N PHE A 43 -5.43 4.32 6.70
CA PHE A 43 -4.99 3.01 7.13
C PHE A 43 -3.70 3.10 7.95
N LEU A 44 -2.71 3.84 7.47
CA LEU A 44 -1.45 4.07 8.18
C LEU A 44 -1.64 4.82 9.50
N THR A 45 -2.40 5.92 9.49
CA THR A 45 -2.72 6.66 10.71
C THR A 45 -3.45 5.79 11.74
N GLY A 46 -4.32 4.88 11.29
CA GLY A 46 -5.00 3.91 12.16
C GLY A 46 -4.05 2.93 12.84
N GLY A 47 -2.89 2.65 12.24
CA GLY A 47 -1.82 1.83 12.82
C GLY A 47 -0.92 2.58 13.79
N LYS A 48 -1.20 3.87 14.04
CA LYS A 48 -0.30 4.82 14.71
C LYS A 48 1.05 4.97 13.99
N PHE A 49 1.08 4.68 12.69
CA PHE A 49 2.25 4.96 11.87
C PHE A 49 2.22 6.43 11.50
N ASN A 50 3.15 7.20 12.06
CA ASN A 50 3.27 8.62 11.79
C ASN A 50 4.07 8.85 10.52
N ILE A 51 3.62 8.26 9.42
CA ILE A 51 4.32 8.31 8.14
C ILE A 51 3.99 9.65 7.49
N THR A 52 4.88 10.60 7.67
CA THR A 52 4.78 11.96 7.12
C THR A 52 5.55 12.12 5.81
N CYS A 53 6.55 11.28 5.58
CA CYS A 53 7.40 11.27 4.38
C CYS A 53 7.71 9.83 3.93
N GLN A 54 8.21 9.68 2.70
CA GLN A 54 8.71 8.40 2.18
C GLN A 54 9.75 7.76 3.10
N LYS A 55 10.61 8.58 3.69
CA LYS A 55 11.67 8.12 4.60
C LYS A 55 11.12 7.49 5.87
N ASP A 56 10.07 8.07 6.45
CA ASP A 56 9.37 7.47 7.59
C ASP A 56 8.77 6.10 7.24
N PHE A 57 8.40 5.90 5.97
CA PHE A 57 7.90 4.61 5.48
C PHE A 57 9.03 3.58 5.35
N GLU A 58 10.17 3.97 4.79
CA GLU A 58 11.35 3.09 4.64
C GLU A 58 12.00 2.75 5.99
N GLU A 59 11.96 3.67 6.96
CA GLU A 59 12.44 3.41 8.33
C GLU A 59 11.45 2.57 9.16
N LEU A 60 10.22 2.38 8.67
CA LEU A 60 9.21 1.62 9.39
C LEU A 60 9.47 0.12 9.25
N PRO A 61 9.61 -0.61 10.36
CA PRO A 61 9.83 -2.05 10.31
C PRO A 61 8.62 -2.76 9.70
N GLU A 62 8.88 -3.55 8.67
CA GLU A 62 7.86 -4.29 7.91
C GLU A 62 7.00 -5.16 8.83
N GLU A 63 7.56 -5.71 9.90
CA GLU A 63 6.81 -6.51 10.90
C GLU A 63 5.65 -5.76 11.57
N LEU A 64 5.80 -4.45 11.81
CA LEU A 64 4.69 -3.66 12.35
C LEU A 64 3.62 -3.44 11.29
N MET A 65 4.04 -3.18 10.05
CA MET A 65 3.15 -3.03 8.91
C MET A 65 2.35 -4.31 8.69
N ASP A 66 3.01 -5.47 8.69
CA ASP A 66 2.43 -6.81 8.64
C ASP A 66 1.38 -7.03 9.73
N LYS A 67 1.72 -6.78 11.00
CA LYS A 67 0.77 -6.90 12.11
C LYS A 67 -0.46 -6.03 11.93
N HIS A 68 -0.28 -4.82 11.40
CA HIS A 68 -1.39 -3.91 11.15
C HIS A 68 -2.25 -4.36 9.97
N VAL A 69 -1.64 -4.85 8.89
CA VAL A 69 -2.31 -5.42 7.72
C VAL A 69 -3.10 -6.66 8.11
N ALA A 70 -2.49 -7.61 8.83
CA ALA A 70 -3.15 -8.81 9.36
C ALA A 70 -4.36 -8.50 10.25
N LYS A 71 -4.30 -7.39 10.99
CA LYS A 71 -5.37 -6.99 11.92
C LYS A 71 -6.51 -6.22 11.25
N ASN A 72 -6.22 -5.46 10.20
CA ASN A 72 -7.17 -4.53 9.58
C ASN A 72 -7.66 -4.97 8.21
N THR A 73 -7.05 -6.00 7.63
CA THR A 73 -7.33 -6.51 6.29
C THR A 73 -7.41 -8.03 6.31
N GLN A 74 -7.71 -8.61 5.15
CA GLN A 74 -7.70 -10.07 4.95
C GLN A 74 -6.31 -10.64 4.62
N PHE A 75 -5.31 -9.79 4.39
CA PHE A 75 -3.96 -10.21 4.03
C PHE A 75 -3.15 -10.45 5.29
N LYS A 76 -2.21 -11.41 5.27
CA LYS A 76 -1.38 -11.70 6.44
C LYS A 76 -0.15 -10.82 6.49
N THR A 77 0.39 -10.46 5.33
CA THR A 77 1.59 -9.63 5.23
C THR A 77 1.34 -8.36 4.42
N TRP A 78 2.15 -7.33 4.70
CA TRP A 78 2.15 -6.10 3.90
C TRP A 78 2.46 -6.39 2.44
N GLN A 79 3.43 -7.27 2.20
CA GLN A 79 3.84 -7.66 0.86
C GLN A 79 2.71 -8.36 0.09
N GLU A 80 1.92 -9.26 0.71
CA GLU A 80 0.74 -9.86 0.07
C GLU A 80 -0.31 -8.81 -0.31
N MET A 81 -0.57 -7.86 0.60
CA MET A 81 -1.53 -6.78 0.33
C MET A 81 -1.07 -5.91 -0.84
N LEU A 82 0.22 -5.60 -0.88
CA LEU A 82 0.83 -4.76 -1.90
C LEU A 82 0.87 -5.48 -3.24
N ASP A 83 1.31 -6.73 -3.29
CA ASP A 83 1.32 -7.56 -4.49
C ASP A 83 -0.08 -7.64 -5.11
N PHE A 84 -1.09 -7.99 -4.30
CA PHE A 84 -2.47 -8.08 -4.74
C PHE A 84 -3.04 -6.73 -5.22
N ALA A 85 -2.66 -5.63 -4.57
CA ALA A 85 -3.09 -4.30 -5.00
C ALA A 85 -2.42 -3.88 -6.32
N THR A 86 -1.12 -4.20 -6.47
CA THR A 86 -0.37 -3.93 -7.70
C THR A 86 -0.84 -4.77 -8.88
N ASP A 87 -1.16 -6.04 -8.68
CA ASP A 87 -1.76 -6.92 -9.70
C ASP A 87 -3.06 -6.29 -10.22
N LYS A 88 -3.93 -5.86 -9.31
CA LYS A 88 -5.16 -5.15 -9.65
C LYS A 88 -4.92 -3.85 -10.42
N TYR A 89 -3.87 -3.11 -10.05
CA TYR A 89 -3.49 -1.88 -10.72
C TYR A 89 -3.00 -2.15 -12.16
N ILE A 90 -2.17 -3.17 -12.37
CA ILE A 90 -1.72 -3.59 -13.71
C ILE A 90 -2.93 -3.98 -14.57
N ILE A 91 -3.84 -4.79 -14.04
CA ILE A 91 -5.07 -5.21 -14.73
C ILE A 91 -5.92 -3.98 -15.12
N SER A 92 -6.02 -2.99 -14.23
CA SER A 92 -6.73 -1.74 -14.51
C SER A 92 -6.02 -0.83 -15.51
N LYS A 93 -4.67 -0.90 -15.62
CA LYS A 93 -3.85 -0.11 -16.54
C LYS A 93 -3.87 -0.70 -17.97
N GLN A 94 -4.11 -2.01 -18.11
CA GLN A 94 -4.17 -2.70 -19.40
C GLN A 94 -5.53 -2.63 -20.12
N LYS A 95 -6.54 -2.02 -19.50
CA LYS A 95 -7.91 -1.94 -20.02
C LYS A 95 -8.27 -0.53 -20.45
#